data_AF-A0A833DJ67-F1
#
_entry.id   AF-A0A833DJ67-F1
#
_cell.length_a   1.000
_cell.length_b   1.000
_cell.length_c   1.000
_cell.angle_alpha   90.00
_cell.angle_beta   90.00
_cell.angle_gamma   90.00
#
_symmetry.space_group_name_H-M   'P 1'
#
loop_
_entity.id
_entity.type
_entity.pdbx_description
1 polymer ?
#
loop_
_entity_poly.entity_id
_entity_poly.type
_entity_poly.pdbx_seq_one_letter_code
_entity_poly.pdbx_strand_id
1 'polypeptide(L)'
;MLLHFIFVIKDKELGSRSGEFEYVKKMAHFFKIWVKTKFSLDFDIQCDEMITKPRIILQRLDTHNLLKDHRERGEDVYHFYLTHFRPLWTDCTCEGYHAENFGMIRWESPKTQDDTLFLAEKNCTAVSHEIAHEILRQIGHKRYIEDVHDVWQQHLFGAIPFEQYGEDFEPTSNKPSFLALDTKLFGL
;
A
#
# COMPACT_ATOMS: atom_id res chain seq x y z
N MET A 1 5.99 14.77 6.41
CA MET A 1 6.10 14.41 4.97
C MET A 1 4.71 14.04 4.47
N LEU A 2 4.39 14.19 3.19
CA LEU A 2 3.08 13.80 2.67
C LEU A 2 3.15 12.36 2.13
N LEU A 3 2.23 11.50 2.59
CA LEU A 3 1.94 10.20 1.99
C LEU A 3 0.59 10.30 1.27
N HIS A 4 0.63 10.25 -0.05
CA HIS A 4 -0.51 10.46 -0.94
C HIS A 4 -0.93 9.14 -1.58
N PHE A 5 -2.05 8.59 -1.13
CA PHE A 5 -2.65 7.40 -1.71
C PHE A 5 -3.46 7.75 -2.95
N ILE A 6 -3.16 7.10 -4.07
CA ILE A 6 -3.78 7.34 -5.37
C ILE A 6 -4.52 6.06 -5.78
N PHE A 7 -5.85 6.10 -5.73
CA PHE A 7 -6.68 4.98 -6.14
C PHE A 7 -6.89 5.01 -7.66
N VAL A 8 -6.22 4.11 -8.38
CA VAL A 8 -6.26 4.10 -9.84
C VAL A 8 -7.48 3.31 -10.31
N ILE A 9 -8.45 4.02 -10.87
CA ILE A 9 -9.75 3.47 -11.26
C ILE A 9 -9.97 3.53 -12.77
N LYS A 10 -10.67 2.55 -13.35
CA LYS A 10 -11.10 2.65 -14.75
C LYS A 10 -12.30 3.58 -14.84
N ASP A 11 -12.37 4.40 -15.87
CA ASP A 11 -13.48 5.32 -16.12
C ASP A 11 -14.86 4.63 -16.03
N LYS A 12 -14.99 3.42 -16.58
CA LYS A 12 -16.22 2.60 -16.53
C LYS A 12 -16.61 2.09 -15.14
N GLU A 13 -15.71 2.17 -14.16
CA GLU A 13 -15.88 1.71 -12.78
C GLU A 13 -16.06 2.88 -11.80
N LEU A 14 -16.02 4.13 -12.31
CA LEU A 14 -16.19 5.32 -11.51
C LEU A 14 -17.56 5.31 -10.82
N GLY A 15 -17.57 5.61 -9.52
CA GLY A 15 -18.76 5.57 -8.67
C GLY A 15 -19.16 4.17 -8.19
N SER A 16 -18.94 3.11 -8.98
CA SER A 16 -19.29 1.73 -8.55
C SER A 16 -18.33 1.16 -7.51
N ARG A 17 -17.14 1.76 -7.34
CA ARG A 17 -16.11 1.36 -6.37
C ARG A 17 -15.94 2.34 -5.20
N SER A 18 -16.95 3.16 -4.95
CA SER A 18 -16.95 4.16 -3.86
C SER A 18 -16.70 3.54 -2.48
N GLY A 19 -17.28 2.37 -2.19
CA GLY A 19 -17.02 1.64 -0.93
C GLY A 19 -15.55 1.24 -0.76
N GLU A 20 -14.88 0.80 -1.83
CA GLU A 20 -13.45 0.50 -1.81
C GLU A 20 -12.63 1.78 -1.60
N PHE A 21 -13.00 2.90 -2.23
CA PHE A 21 -12.30 4.16 -2.02
C PHE A 21 -12.47 4.72 -0.60
N GLU A 22 -13.65 4.56 0.01
CA GLU A 22 -13.84 4.88 1.43
C GLU A 22 -12.98 3.99 2.34
N TYR A 23 -12.81 2.71 2.01
CA TYR A 23 -11.84 1.86 2.71
C TYR A 23 -10.40 2.36 2.52
N VAL A 24 -9.99 2.76 1.32
CA VAL A 24 -8.67 3.34 1.05
C VAL A 24 -8.41 4.56 1.94
N LYS A 25 -9.39 5.45 2.10
CA LYS A 25 -9.24 6.62 3.00
C LYS A 25 -9.03 6.21 4.45
N LYS A 26 -9.77 5.22 4.95
CA LYS A 26 -9.60 4.68 6.31
C LYS A 26 -8.23 4.01 6.46
N MET A 27 -7.84 3.19 5.49
CA MET A 27 -6.54 2.51 5.43
C MET A 27 -5.38 3.52 5.42
N ALA A 28 -5.51 4.62 4.69
CA ALA A 28 -4.49 5.67 4.67
C ALA A 28 -4.32 6.35 6.04
N HIS A 29 -5.41 6.61 6.76
CA HIS A 29 -5.36 7.11 8.14
C HIS A 29 -4.75 6.08 9.10
N PHE A 30 -5.10 4.81 8.93
CA PHE A 30 -4.46 3.71 9.66
C PHE A 30 -2.95 3.73 9.45
N PHE A 31 -2.47 3.82 8.20
CA PHE A 31 -1.03 3.83 7.93
C PHE A 31 -0.31 5.07 8.46
N LYS A 32 -0.96 6.23 8.55
CA LYS A 32 -0.41 7.38 9.29
C LYS A 32 -0.12 7.03 10.75
N ILE A 33 -1.09 6.40 11.44
CA ILE A 33 -0.95 6.02 12.85
C ILE A 33 0.08 4.92 13.00
N TRP A 34 0.05 3.90 12.13
CA TRP A 34 0.98 2.79 12.15
C TRP A 34 2.42 3.26 11.93
N VAL A 35 2.67 4.08 10.90
CA VAL A 35 4.02 4.61 10.63
C VAL A 35 4.53 5.45 11.80
N LYS A 36 3.68 6.33 12.35
CA LYS A 36 4.03 7.15 13.52
C LYS A 36 4.37 6.31 14.75
N THR A 37 3.57 5.28 15.02
CA THR A 37 3.74 4.41 16.19
C THR A 37 4.95 3.48 16.06
N LYS A 38 5.19 2.93 14.87
CA LYS A 38 6.20 1.88 14.67
C LYS A 38 7.57 2.41 14.25
N PHE A 39 7.62 3.58 13.61
CA PHE A 39 8.84 4.14 13.04
C PHE A 39 9.13 5.57 13.52
N SER A 40 8.27 6.15 14.36
CA SER A 40 8.41 7.52 14.86
C SER A 40 8.47 8.60 13.76
N LEU A 41 7.86 8.34 12.60
CA LEU A 41 7.73 9.30 11.49
C LEU A 41 6.30 9.81 11.37
N ASP A 42 6.13 11.13 11.21
CA ASP A 42 4.81 11.74 11.05
C ASP A 42 4.55 12.12 9.59
N PHE A 43 3.45 11.56 9.07
CA PHE A 43 2.98 11.81 7.72
C PHE A 43 1.64 12.55 7.74
N ASP A 44 1.52 13.53 6.85
CA ASP A 44 0.21 13.97 6.40
C ASP A 44 -0.31 12.98 5.36
N ILE A 45 -1.62 12.83 5.30
CA ILE A 45 -2.28 11.88 4.40
C ILE A 45 -3.14 12.65 3.43
N GLN A 46 -3.03 12.26 2.16
CA GLN A 46 -3.96 12.65 1.12
C GLN A 46 -4.45 11.40 0.38
N CYS A 47 -5.69 11.45 -0.12
CA CYS A 47 -6.26 10.40 -0.95
C CYS A 47 -6.95 11.03 -2.15
N ASP A 48 -6.65 10.56 -3.36
CA ASP A 48 -7.38 10.93 -4.58
C ASP A 48 -7.64 9.70 -5.47
N GLU A 49 -8.49 9.90 -6.49
CA GLU A 49 -8.74 8.90 -7.53
C GLU A 49 -8.08 9.32 -8.83
N MET A 50 -7.28 8.43 -9.42
CA MET A 50 -6.76 8.62 -10.77
C MET A 50 -7.61 7.85 -11.77
N ILE A 51 -8.40 8.58 -12.56
CA ILE A 51 -9.28 7.99 -13.57
C ILE A 51 -8.48 7.62 -14.82
N THR A 52 -8.55 6.35 -15.19
CA THR A 52 -7.88 5.78 -16.36
C THR A 52 -8.89 5.52 -17.48
N LYS A 53 -8.68 6.18 -18.62
CA LYS A 53 -9.50 5.96 -19.82
C LYS A 53 -9.14 4.62 -20.48
N PRO A 54 -10.07 3.99 -21.22
CA PRO A 54 -9.75 2.86 -22.07
C PRO A 54 -8.66 3.24 -23.07
N ARG A 55 -7.59 2.43 -23.17
CA ARG A 55 -6.45 2.67 -24.04
C ARG A 55 -6.19 1.44 -24.92
N ILE A 56 -5.67 1.65 -26.12
CA ILE A 56 -5.20 0.58 -27.02
C ILE A 56 -4.03 -0.14 -26.32
N ILE A 57 -3.77 -1.42 -26.62
CA ILE A 57 -2.74 -2.25 -25.95
C ILE A 57 -1.37 -1.56 -25.82
N LEU A 58 -0.95 -0.79 -26.84
CA LEU A 58 0.32 -0.04 -26.85
C LEU A 58 0.33 1.22 -25.97
N GLN A 59 -0.82 1.67 -25.48
CA GLN A 59 -0.97 2.84 -24.61
C GLN A 59 -1.36 2.45 -23.18
N ARG A 60 -1.35 1.15 -22.87
CA ARG A 60 -1.76 0.62 -21.56
C ARG A 60 -0.98 1.32 -20.46
N LEU A 61 -1.70 1.76 -19.42
CA LEU A 61 -1.07 2.34 -18.25
C LEU A 61 -0.13 1.30 -17.61
N ASP A 62 1.10 1.71 -17.37
CA ASP A 62 2.16 0.90 -16.77
C ASP A 62 2.92 1.68 -15.70
N THR A 63 3.95 1.05 -15.12
CA THR A 63 4.82 1.65 -14.11
C THR A 63 5.54 2.90 -14.64
N HIS A 64 5.90 2.96 -15.92
CA HIS A 64 6.57 4.14 -16.50
C HIS A 64 5.64 5.36 -16.52
N ASN A 65 4.37 5.18 -16.88
CA ASN A 65 3.39 6.24 -16.82
C ASN A 65 3.16 6.74 -15.39
N LEU A 66 3.11 5.85 -14.40
CA LEU A 66 2.94 6.24 -12.99
C LEU A 66 4.17 6.96 -12.44
N LEU A 67 5.37 6.53 -12.81
CA LEU A 67 6.60 7.26 -12.45
C LEU A 67 6.60 8.67 -13.05
N LYS A 68 6.11 8.85 -14.28
CA LYS A 68 5.97 10.19 -14.86
C LYS A 68 4.98 11.05 -14.06
N ASP A 69 3.80 10.50 -13.73
CA ASP A 69 2.80 11.20 -12.92
C ASP A 69 3.35 11.57 -11.52
N HIS A 70 4.08 10.66 -10.88
CA HIS A 70 4.77 10.92 -9.61
C HIS A 70 5.68 12.14 -9.69
N ARG A 71 6.52 12.24 -10.74
CA ARG A 71 7.39 13.41 -10.96
C ARG A 71 6.60 14.70 -11.15
N GLU A 72 5.50 14.64 -11.89
CA GLU A 72 4.64 15.80 -12.15
C GLU A 72 3.90 16.27 -10.88
N ARG A 73 3.63 15.37 -9.93
CA ARG A 73 2.99 15.67 -8.64
C ARG A 73 3.96 16.13 -7.55
N GLY A 74 5.26 15.91 -7.74
CA GLY A 74 6.32 16.29 -6.79
C GLY A 74 7.05 15.07 -6.23
N GLU A 75 8.36 14.99 -6.48
CA GLU A 75 9.21 13.87 -6.04
C GLU A 75 9.49 13.88 -4.53
N ASP A 76 9.17 14.97 -3.82
CA ASP A 76 9.27 15.11 -2.37
C ASP A 76 8.05 14.54 -1.61
N VAL A 77 6.99 14.20 -2.34
CA VAL A 77 5.79 13.55 -1.81
C VAL A 77 5.89 12.04 -2.03
N TYR A 78 5.65 11.27 -0.97
CA TYR A 78 5.55 9.82 -1.08
C TYR A 78 4.21 9.46 -1.72
N HIS A 79 4.23 9.11 -3.00
CA HIS A 79 3.05 8.71 -3.76
C HIS A 79 2.86 7.20 -3.74
N PHE A 80 1.67 6.74 -3.33
CA PHE A 80 1.33 5.33 -3.24
C PHE A 80 0.17 4.98 -4.16
N TYR A 81 0.44 4.25 -5.24
CA TYR A 81 -0.54 3.91 -6.27
C TYR A 81 -1.20 2.55 -6.02
N LEU A 82 -2.51 2.54 -5.92
CA LEU A 82 -3.33 1.33 -5.79
C LEU A 82 -3.90 0.99 -7.18
N THR A 83 -3.25 0.09 -7.91
CA THR A 83 -3.46 -0.10 -9.35
C THR A 83 -4.38 -1.27 -9.69
N HIS A 84 -5.13 -1.17 -10.79
CA HIS A 84 -5.90 -2.31 -11.33
C HIS A 84 -5.06 -3.25 -12.22
N PHE A 85 -3.73 -3.07 -12.24
CA PHE A 85 -2.78 -3.85 -13.04
C PHE A 85 -1.50 -4.12 -12.23
N ARG A 86 -0.78 -5.18 -12.57
CA ARG A 86 0.49 -5.53 -11.93
C ARG A 86 1.63 -4.69 -12.50
N PRO A 87 2.67 -4.36 -11.71
CA PRO A 87 3.92 -3.87 -12.27
C PRO A 87 4.47 -4.87 -13.29
N LEU A 88 5.08 -4.37 -14.37
CA LEU A 88 5.62 -5.23 -15.43
C LEU A 88 6.82 -6.06 -14.98
N TRP A 89 7.51 -5.59 -13.95
CA TRP A 89 8.61 -6.27 -13.28
C TRP A 89 8.54 -5.95 -11.79
N THR A 90 8.69 -6.99 -10.97
CA THR A 90 8.77 -6.91 -9.51
C THR A 90 9.74 -7.98 -9.05
N ASP A 91 10.57 -7.64 -8.07
CA ASP A 91 11.46 -8.55 -7.38
C ASP A 91 10.80 -9.16 -6.13
N CYS A 92 9.55 -8.81 -5.84
CA CYS A 92 8.84 -9.24 -4.65
C CYS A 92 7.58 -10.08 -4.94
N THR A 93 7.34 -11.09 -4.10
CA THR A 93 6.12 -11.92 -4.15
C THR A 93 4.85 -11.18 -3.75
N CYS A 94 4.98 -9.96 -3.21
CA CYS A 94 3.89 -9.05 -2.91
C CYS A 94 3.22 -8.47 -4.18
N GLU A 95 3.82 -8.67 -5.36
CA GLU A 95 3.36 -8.08 -6.63
C GLU A 95 3.31 -6.54 -6.61
N GLY A 96 4.11 -5.91 -5.73
CA GLY A 96 4.30 -4.47 -5.63
C GLY A 96 5.59 -3.98 -6.29
N TYR A 97 5.77 -2.68 -6.33
CA TYR A 97 6.99 -2.03 -6.79
C TYR A 97 7.21 -0.75 -5.99
N HIS A 98 8.43 -0.59 -5.48
CA HIS A 98 8.86 0.61 -4.79
C HIS A 98 10.03 1.29 -5.51
N ALA A 99 10.10 2.61 -5.34
CA ALA A 99 11.25 3.44 -5.62
C ALA A 99 11.25 4.60 -4.60
N GLU A 100 12.24 5.50 -4.67
CA GLU A 100 12.29 6.66 -3.78
C GLU A 100 10.99 7.48 -3.86
N ASN A 101 10.32 7.66 -2.71
CA ASN A 101 9.03 8.34 -2.58
C ASN A 101 7.94 7.81 -3.53
N PHE A 102 8.05 6.54 -3.96
CA PHE A 102 7.09 5.90 -4.85
C PHE A 102 6.79 4.48 -4.38
N GLY A 103 5.51 4.14 -4.26
CA GLY A 103 5.05 2.78 -4.02
C GLY A 103 3.88 2.45 -4.93
N MET A 104 3.78 1.21 -5.36
CA MET A 104 2.58 0.72 -6.01
C MET A 104 2.30 -0.74 -5.68
N ILE A 105 1.02 -1.07 -5.55
CA ILE A 105 0.55 -2.46 -5.47
C ILE A 105 -0.65 -2.64 -6.38
N ARG A 106 -0.84 -3.86 -6.88
CA ARG A 106 -2.09 -4.21 -7.53
C ARG A 106 -3.20 -4.31 -6.47
N TRP A 107 -4.18 -3.42 -6.56
CA TRP A 107 -5.38 -3.49 -5.76
C TRP A 107 -6.25 -4.69 -6.13
N GLU A 108 -6.58 -5.51 -5.14
CA GLU A 108 -7.51 -6.62 -5.26
C GLU A 108 -8.91 -6.21 -4.78
N SER A 109 -9.89 -6.29 -5.67
CA SER A 109 -11.29 -6.03 -5.33
C SER A 109 -11.95 -7.26 -4.71
N PRO A 110 -12.72 -7.10 -3.62
CA PRO A 110 -13.47 -8.19 -3.02
C PRO A 110 -14.63 -8.62 -3.93
N LYS A 111 -15.08 -9.87 -3.79
CA LYS A 111 -16.28 -10.37 -4.50
C LYS A 111 -17.57 -9.74 -3.98
N THR A 112 -17.58 -9.35 -2.71
CA THR A 112 -18.69 -8.70 -2.02
C THR A 112 -18.20 -7.39 -1.43
N GLN A 113 -18.96 -6.31 -1.58
CA GLN A 113 -18.51 -4.95 -1.22
C GLN A 113 -18.13 -4.79 0.27
N ASP A 114 -18.69 -5.62 1.14
CA ASP A 114 -18.52 -5.52 2.60
C ASP A 114 -17.40 -6.44 3.14
N ASP A 115 -16.60 -7.05 2.28
CA ASP A 115 -15.52 -7.97 2.69
C ASP A 115 -14.26 -7.22 3.11
N THR A 116 -14.38 -6.50 4.23
CA THR A 116 -13.27 -5.75 4.84
C THR A 116 -12.08 -6.64 5.19
N LEU A 117 -12.32 -7.90 5.55
CA LEU A 117 -11.24 -8.83 5.87
C LEU A 117 -10.42 -9.17 4.64
N PHE A 118 -11.07 -9.44 3.50
CA PHE A 118 -10.36 -9.62 2.24
C PHE A 118 -9.52 -8.40 1.89
N LEU A 119 -10.07 -7.18 2.04
CA LEU A 119 -9.32 -5.96 1.78
C LEU A 119 -8.10 -5.82 2.70
N ALA A 120 -8.24 -6.17 3.98
CA ALA A 120 -7.13 -6.16 4.93
C ALA A 120 -6.05 -7.19 4.54
N GLU A 121 -6.45 -8.43 4.27
CA GLU A 121 -5.54 -9.54 3.97
C GLU A 121 -4.80 -9.39 2.65
N LYS A 122 -5.46 -8.81 1.62
CA LYS A 122 -4.88 -8.67 0.29
C LYS A 122 -4.19 -7.34 0.06
N ASN A 123 -4.81 -6.25 0.49
CA ASN A 123 -4.33 -4.91 0.18
C ASN A 123 -3.55 -4.29 1.34
N CYS A 124 -4.05 -4.33 2.58
CA CYS A 124 -3.31 -3.69 3.69
C CYS A 124 -1.96 -4.36 3.94
N THR A 125 -1.90 -5.69 3.94
CA THR A 125 -0.63 -6.42 4.08
C THR A 125 0.38 -6.00 3.02
N ALA A 126 -0.04 -5.93 1.75
CA ALA A 126 0.79 -5.50 0.63
C ALA A 126 1.21 -4.03 0.71
N VAL A 127 0.29 -3.14 1.12
CA VAL A 127 0.61 -1.72 1.33
C VAL A 127 1.65 -1.57 2.45
N SER A 128 1.49 -2.30 3.56
CA SER A 128 2.43 -2.24 4.68
C SER A 128 3.84 -2.71 4.28
N HIS A 129 3.93 -3.65 3.34
CA HIS A 129 5.17 -4.14 2.78
C HIS A 129 5.91 -3.06 2.00
N GLU A 130 5.26 -2.45 1.02
CA GLU A 130 5.86 -1.39 0.19
C GLU A 130 6.17 -0.12 1.01
N ILE A 131 5.31 0.22 1.98
CA ILE A 131 5.60 1.33 2.92
C ILE A 131 6.85 1.01 3.74
N ALA A 132 7.00 -0.21 4.25
CA ALA A 132 8.16 -0.58 5.05
C ALA A 132 9.47 -0.40 4.27
N HIS A 133 9.51 -0.76 2.97
CA HIS A 133 10.67 -0.50 2.12
C HIS A 133 11.05 0.99 2.12
N GLU A 134 10.09 1.87 1.84
CA GLU A 134 10.36 3.30 1.73
C GLU A 134 10.72 3.94 3.08
N ILE A 135 10.01 3.58 4.15
CA ILE A 135 10.28 4.11 5.48
C ILE A 135 11.66 3.69 5.98
N LEU A 136 12.02 2.41 5.84
CA LEU A 136 13.32 1.91 6.25
C LEU A 136 14.46 2.54 5.42
N ARG A 137 14.23 2.79 4.11
CA ARG A 137 15.16 3.55 3.27
C ARG A 137 15.37 4.97 3.81
N GLN A 138 14.29 5.68 4.14
CA GLN A 138 14.33 7.07 4.62
C GLN A 138 15.08 7.22 5.94
N ILE A 139 14.96 6.25 6.86
CA ILE A 139 15.70 6.25 8.13
C ILE A 139 17.14 5.71 8.00
N GLY A 140 17.57 5.34 6.80
CA GLY A 140 18.93 4.88 6.52
C GLY A 140 19.23 3.45 6.96
N HIS A 141 18.20 2.59 7.07
CA HIS A 141 18.38 1.18 7.41
C HIS A 141 19.09 0.43 6.27
N LYS A 142 20.23 -0.20 6.55
CA LYS A 142 21.15 -0.70 5.51
C LYS A 142 20.61 -1.87 4.69
N ARG A 143 19.81 -2.75 5.30
CA ARG A 143 19.30 -4.00 4.72
C ARG A 143 17.78 -3.94 4.51
N TYR A 144 17.27 -2.76 4.19
CA TYR A 144 15.82 -2.52 4.14
C TYR A 144 15.09 -3.34 3.08
N ILE A 145 15.76 -3.80 2.02
CA ILE A 145 15.15 -4.67 1.03
C ILE A 145 15.05 -6.08 1.59
N GLU A 146 16.19 -6.63 2.02
CA GLU A 146 16.28 -8.00 2.52
C GLU A 146 15.43 -8.22 3.76
N ASP A 147 15.49 -7.31 4.73
CA ASP A 147 14.80 -7.50 6.00
C ASP A 147 13.27 -7.38 5.82
N VAL A 148 12.78 -6.52 4.93
CA VAL A 148 11.34 -6.45 4.59
C VAL A 148 10.88 -7.73 3.89
N HIS A 149 11.68 -8.24 2.96
CA HIS A 149 11.41 -9.52 2.30
C HIS A 149 11.41 -10.69 3.29
N ASP A 150 12.38 -10.75 4.21
CA ASP A 150 12.49 -11.82 5.21
C ASP A 150 11.28 -11.82 6.16
N VAL A 151 10.84 -10.65 6.62
CA VAL A 151 9.62 -10.52 7.44
C VAL A 151 8.40 -10.94 6.63
N TRP A 152 8.28 -10.49 5.38
CA TRP A 152 7.19 -10.87 4.49
C TRP A 152 7.08 -12.38 4.27
N GLN A 153 8.21 -13.06 4.01
CA GLN A 153 8.22 -14.51 3.84
C GLN A 153 7.77 -15.22 5.12
N GLN A 154 8.17 -14.73 6.29
CA GLN A 154 7.72 -15.32 7.56
C GLN A 154 6.20 -15.20 7.75
N HIS A 155 5.58 -14.09 7.31
CA HIS A 155 4.12 -13.98 7.28
C HIS A 155 3.49 -14.94 6.28
N LEU A 156 4.00 -14.98 5.04
CA LEU A 156 3.45 -15.81 3.96
C LEU A 156 3.51 -17.32 4.28
N PHE A 157 4.58 -17.77 4.95
CA PHE A 157 4.73 -19.16 5.38
C PHE A 157 4.16 -19.44 6.77
N GLY A 158 3.49 -18.48 7.39
CA GLY A 158 2.79 -18.64 8.66
C GLY A 158 3.70 -18.85 9.88
N ALA A 159 4.98 -18.45 9.78
CA ALA A 159 5.91 -18.46 10.90
C ALA A 159 5.56 -17.40 11.95
N ILE A 160 5.04 -16.27 11.49
CA ILE A 160 4.51 -15.17 12.33
C ILE A 160 3.18 -14.67 11.74
N PRO A 161 2.24 -14.18 12.55
CA PRO A 161 1.02 -13.55 12.05
C PRO A 161 1.25 -12.07 11.72
N PHE A 162 0.49 -11.54 10.76
CA PHE A 162 0.38 -10.11 10.56
C PHE A 162 -0.16 -9.43 11.82
N GLU A 163 0.27 -8.19 12.08
CA GLU A 163 -0.32 -7.39 13.14
C GLU A 163 -1.77 -7.03 12.79
N GLN A 164 -2.67 -7.16 13.77
CA GLN A 164 -4.11 -7.04 13.59
C GLN A 164 -4.64 -5.78 14.25
N TYR A 165 -5.40 -4.99 13.50
CA TYR A 165 -5.96 -3.72 13.97
C TYR A 165 -7.46 -3.61 13.71
N GLY A 166 -8.17 -3.01 14.67
CA GLY A 166 -9.61 -2.75 14.61
C GLY A 166 -9.97 -1.52 13.77
N GLU A 167 -11.28 -1.20 13.70
CA GLU A 167 -11.76 0.02 13.04
C GLU A 167 -11.34 1.31 13.76
N ASP A 168 -11.00 1.20 15.04
CA ASP A 168 -10.43 2.26 15.89
C ASP A 168 -8.91 2.44 15.69
N PHE A 169 -8.31 1.65 14.79
CA PHE A 169 -6.88 1.62 14.50
C PHE A 169 -6.00 1.09 15.64
N GLU A 170 -6.60 0.49 16.67
CA GLU A 170 -5.89 -0.10 17.79
C GLU A 170 -5.65 -1.61 17.58
N PRO A 171 -4.59 -2.18 18.20
CA PRO A 171 -4.36 -3.61 18.15
C PRO A 171 -5.57 -4.40 18.64
N THR A 172 -5.95 -5.46 17.92
CA THR A 172 -7.15 -6.25 18.23
C THR A 172 -6.92 -7.75 18.13
N SER A 173 -7.64 -8.51 18.95
CA SER A 173 -7.79 -9.96 18.82
C SER A 173 -9.11 -10.36 18.16
N ASN A 174 -9.97 -9.40 17.82
CA ASN A 174 -11.22 -9.63 17.09
C ASN A 174 -10.93 -9.68 15.58
N LYS A 175 -11.99 -9.85 14.76
CA LYS A 175 -11.88 -9.75 13.30
C LYS A 175 -11.24 -8.40 12.91
N PRO A 176 -10.07 -8.39 12.25
CA PRO A 176 -9.36 -7.16 11.93
C PRO A 176 -10.02 -6.41 10.76
N SER A 177 -9.88 -5.09 10.79
CA SER A 177 -10.21 -4.20 9.67
C SER A 177 -8.97 -3.78 8.90
N PHE A 178 -7.80 -3.83 9.53
CA PHE A 178 -6.49 -3.56 8.92
C PHE A 178 -5.45 -4.57 9.39
N LEU A 179 -4.49 -4.85 8.51
CA LEU A 179 -3.37 -5.75 8.75
C LEU A 179 -2.07 -5.08 8.32
N ALA A 180 -0.99 -5.33 9.03
CA ALA A 180 0.33 -4.80 8.67
C ALA A 180 1.46 -5.79 9.04
N LEU A 181 2.63 -5.60 8.42
CA LEU A 181 3.85 -6.33 8.81
C LEU A 181 4.14 -6.19 10.31
N ASP A 182 4.59 -7.29 10.93
CA ASP A 182 5.25 -7.23 12.23
C ASP A 182 6.62 -6.55 12.12
N THR A 183 6.70 -5.31 12.61
CA THR A 183 7.90 -4.48 12.52
C THR A 183 8.95 -4.80 13.58
N LYS A 184 8.65 -5.64 14.59
CA LYS A 184 9.59 -5.97 15.68
C LYS A 184 10.86 -6.64 15.16
N LEU A 185 10.75 -7.32 14.02
CA LEU A 185 11.86 -8.03 13.39
C LEU A 185 12.84 -7.10 12.65
N PHE A 186 12.50 -5.81 12.47
CA PHE A 186 13.42 -4.83 11.89
C PHE A 186 14.47 -4.31 12.88
N GLY A 187 14.31 -4.58 14.18
CA GLY A 187 15.29 -4.19 15.21
C GLY A 187 15.44 -2.67 15.39
N LEU A 188 14.35 -1.92 15.11
CA LEU A 188 14.27 -0.47 15.22
C LEU A 188 14.06 0.03 16.65
#